data_AF-A0A941YKQ0-F1
#
_entry.id   AF-A0A941YKQ0-F1
#
_cell.length_a   1.000
_cell.length_b   1.000
_cell.length_c   1.000
_cell.angle_alpha   90.00
_cell.angle_beta   90.00
_cell.angle_gamma   90.00
#
_symmetry.space_group_name_H-M   'P 1'
#
loop_
_entity.id
_entity.type
_entity.pdbx_description
1 polymer ?
#
loop_
_entity_poly.entity_id
_entity_poly.type
_entity_poly.pdbx_seq_one_letter_code
_entity_poly.pdbx_strand_id
1 'polypeptide(L)'
;MKNFTTTKSLTLALAAVAVVVPSIANAGLNGSTMGDQYYAYGGAYNAQTNFVVGAGIEDSFLNYYDVDVDDNSITFDYKIATTWSTSALSLAPTIYNGTAVRMVSGPAFTNVTIDGATNMVGFDASRLSWNGSEIQVDWQGLSFDEDTIVKLNVESVPEPASMSVLLGGALVAMRRKFKK
;
A
#
# COMPACT_ATOMS: atom_id res chain seq x y z
N MET A 1 -80.25 -21.79 2.94
CA MET A 1 -79.20 -20.95 3.54
C MET A 1 -77.86 -21.60 3.23
N LYS A 2 -76.99 -20.94 2.45
CA LYS A 2 -75.67 -21.45 2.05
C LYS A 2 -74.62 -20.78 2.95
N ASN A 3 -73.91 -21.57 3.76
CA ASN A 3 -72.81 -21.09 4.59
C ASN A 3 -71.48 -21.37 3.88
N PHE A 4 -70.80 -20.31 3.44
CA PHE A 4 -69.40 -20.34 3.05
C PHE A 4 -68.58 -19.81 4.23
N THR A 5 -67.51 -20.51 4.63
CA THR A 5 -66.54 -19.97 5.58
C THR A 5 -65.11 -20.40 5.19
N THR A 6 -64.51 -19.51 4.39
CA THR A 6 -63.13 -19.01 4.36
C THR A 6 -61.99 -19.88 4.92
N THR A 7 -61.21 -20.47 4.01
CA THR A 7 -59.86 -20.99 4.25
C THR A 7 -58.89 -19.82 4.47
N LYS A 8 -58.24 -19.75 5.63
CA LYS A 8 -57.16 -18.79 5.90
C LYS A 8 -55.83 -19.34 5.36
N SER A 9 -55.31 -18.73 4.30
CA SER A 9 -53.97 -19.00 3.79
C SER A 9 -52.92 -18.42 4.75
N LEU A 10 -52.06 -19.28 5.31
CA LEU A 10 -50.96 -18.91 6.18
C LEU A 10 -49.76 -18.48 5.31
N THR A 11 -49.50 -17.18 5.21
CA THR A 11 -48.34 -16.66 4.46
C THR A 11 -47.08 -16.81 5.32
N LEU A 12 -46.19 -17.74 4.96
CA LEU A 12 -44.84 -17.81 5.52
C LEU A 12 -44.03 -16.59 5.07
N ALA A 13 -43.68 -15.70 6.00
CA ALA A 13 -42.68 -14.67 5.77
C ALA A 13 -41.28 -15.28 5.89
N LEU A 14 -40.59 -15.45 4.77
CA LEU A 14 -39.19 -15.89 4.73
C LEU A 14 -38.29 -14.68 5.03
N ALA A 15 -37.80 -14.55 6.25
CA ALA A 15 -36.81 -13.54 6.62
C ALA A 15 -35.46 -13.88 5.98
N ALA A 16 -35.05 -13.12 4.96
CA ALA A 16 -33.70 -13.20 4.42
C ALA A 16 -32.74 -12.45 5.34
N VAL A 17 -31.99 -13.19 6.15
CA VAL A 17 -30.86 -12.65 6.93
C VAL A 17 -29.73 -12.33 5.93
N ALA A 18 -29.51 -11.04 5.67
CA ALA A 18 -28.30 -10.60 4.99
C ALA A 18 -27.14 -10.71 5.97
N VAL A 19 -26.23 -11.66 5.75
CA VAL A 19 -24.96 -11.73 6.47
C VAL A 19 -24.12 -10.56 5.99
N VAL A 20 -24.16 -9.46 6.73
CA VAL A 20 -23.19 -8.36 6.58
C VAL A 20 -21.88 -8.91 7.15
N VAL A 21 -21.01 -9.41 6.28
CA VAL A 21 -19.62 -9.67 6.67
C VAL A 21 -18.98 -8.29 6.83
N PRO A 22 -18.53 -7.87 8.02
CA PRO A 22 -17.80 -6.62 8.14
C PRO A 22 -16.53 -6.75 7.30
N SER A 23 -16.41 -5.94 6.24
CA SER A 23 -15.12 -5.75 5.58
C SER A 23 -14.27 -4.96 6.57
N ILE A 24 -13.22 -5.58 7.10
CA ILE A 24 -12.23 -4.89 7.91
C ILE A 24 -11.49 -3.97 6.95
N ALA A 25 -11.80 -2.68 7.00
CA ALA A 25 -11.01 -1.67 6.33
C ALA A 25 -9.67 -1.62 7.08
N ASN A 26 -8.62 -2.24 6.53
CA ASN A 26 -7.28 -2.11 7.10
C ASN A 26 -6.78 -0.70 6.76
N ALA A 27 -6.60 0.12 7.78
CA ALA A 27 -6.15 1.50 7.64
C ALA A 27 -4.64 1.54 7.79
N GLY A 28 -3.93 1.11 6.75
CA GLY A 28 -2.48 1.07 6.74
C GLY A 28 -1.93 0.11 5.70
N LEU A 29 -0.60 0.03 5.64
CA LEU A 29 0.13 -0.72 4.62
C LEU A 29 0.16 -2.23 4.93
N ASN A 30 -0.10 -2.68 6.16
CA ASN A 30 0.10 -4.07 6.54
C ASN A 30 -0.80 -5.04 5.72
N GLY A 31 -0.17 -6.06 5.13
CA GLY A 31 -0.80 -6.99 4.20
C GLY A 31 -0.89 -6.49 2.75
N SER A 32 -0.46 -5.26 2.46
CA SER A 32 -0.33 -4.78 1.08
C SER A 32 0.85 -5.46 0.38
N THR A 33 0.77 -5.57 -0.94
CA THR A 33 1.92 -5.95 -1.78
C THR A 33 2.55 -4.68 -2.33
N MET A 34 3.83 -4.50 -2.07
CA MET A 34 4.63 -3.38 -2.58
C MET A 34 5.81 -3.92 -3.40
N GLY A 35 6.43 -3.05 -4.19
CA GLY A 35 7.63 -3.38 -4.94
C GLY A 35 8.70 -2.32 -4.77
N ASP A 36 9.95 -2.74 -4.54
CA ASP A 36 11.14 -1.89 -4.53
C ASP A 36 11.92 -2.09 -5.82
N GLN A 37 12.20 -1.00 -6.53
CA GLN A 37 13.03 -0.95 -7.72
C GLN A 37 14.10 0.12 -7.54
N TYR A 38 15.37 -0.28 -7.62
CA TYR A 38 16.49 0.65 -7.62
C TYR A 38 16.77 1.20 -9.03
N TYR A 39 17.11 2.48 -9.11
CA TYR A 39 17.40 3.21 -10.34
C TYR A 39 18.73 3.94 -10.21
N ALA A 40 19.60 3.74 -11.19
CA ALA A 40 20.88 4.41 -11.32
C ALA A 40 21.37 4.37 -12.78
N TYR A 41 22.30 5.25 -13.10
CA TYR A 41 22.98 5.35 -14.39
C TYR A 41 22.05 5.51 -15.60
N GLY A 42 20.89 6.16 -15.42
CA GLY A 42 19.94 6.49 -16.48
C GLY A 42 18.79 5.48 -16.65
N GLY A 43 18.61 4.54 -15.73
CA GLY A 43 17.49 3.60 -15.78
C GLY A 43 17.37 2.72 -14.54
N ALA A 44 16.56 1.67 -14.64
CA ALA A 44 16.47 0.63 -13.61
C ALA A 44 17.81 -0.12 -13.51
N TYR A 45 18.33 -0.27 -12.30
CA TYR A 45 19.63 -0.88 -12.04
C TYR A 45 19.53 -2.41 -11.92
N ASN A 46 18.49 -2.89 -11.24
CA ASN A 46 18.18 -4.31 -11.03
C ASN A 46 16.74 -4.62 -11.47
N ALA A 47 16.26 -5.84 -11.21
CA ALA A 47 14.84 -6.15 -11.31
C ALA A 47 14.13 -5.73 -10.01
N GLN A 48 12.87 -5.31 -10.13
CA GLN A 48 12.02 -4.99 -9.00
C GLN A 48 11.81 -6.22 -8.11
N THR A 49 11.94 -6.03 -6.81
CA THR A 49 11.55 -7.03 -5.80
C THR A 49 10.15 -6.70 -5.31
N ASN A 50 9.24 -7.68 -5.31
CA ASN A 50 7.91 -7.53 -4.71
C ASN A 50 7.85 -8.26 -3.37
N PHE A 51 7.21 -7.64 -2.39
CA PHE A 51 7.06 -8.18 -1.05
C PHE A 51 5.67 -7.86 -0.48
N VAL A 52 5.27 -8.62 0.53
CA VAL A 52 4.05 -8.36 1.31
C VAL A 52 4.47 -7.69 2.59
N VAL A 53 3.92 -6.50 2.85
CA VAL A 53 4.16 -5.72 4.07
C VAL A 53 3.73 -6.53 5.28
N GLY A 54 4.61 -6.66 6.26
CA GLY A 54 4.41 -7.55 7.39
C GLY A 54 5.20 -7.15 8.61
N ALA A 55 5.77 -8.13 9.29
CA ALA A 55 6.63 -7.90 10.45
C ALA A 55 8.09 -8.14 10.05
N GLY A 56 8.92 -7.12 10.23
CA GLY A 56 10.35 -7.14 9.94
C GLY A 56 10.67 -6.99 8.46
N ILE A 57 11.97 -6.94 8.17
CA ILE A 57 12.54 -6.57 6.87
C ILE A 57 11.90 -7.28 5.67
N GLU A 58 11.43 -6.49 4.72
CA GLU A 58 10.80 -6.95 3.48
C GLU A 58 11.75 -7.04 2.28
N ASP A 59 12.78 -6.20 2.19
CA ASP A 59 13.79 -6.24 1.13
C ASP A 59 15.18 -5.80 1.62
N SER A 60 16.22 -6.14 0.87
CA SER A 60 17.60 -5.72 1.11
C SER A 60 18.28 -5.36 -0.21
N PHE A 61 18.60 -4.08 -0.39
CA PHE A 61 19.31 -3.63 -1.58
C PHE A 61 20.82 -3.93 -1.47
N LEU A 62 21.29 -5.02 -2.08
CA LEU A 62 22.72 -5.35 -2.27
C LEU A 62 23.62 -5.18 -1.03
N ASN A 63 23.10 -5.43 0.17
CA ASN A 63 23.75 -5.18 1.46
C ASN A 63 24.07 -3.72 1.79
N TYR A 64 23.51 -2.75 1.07
CA TYR A 64 23.63 -1.33 1.39
C TYR A 64 22.67 -0.90 2.49
N TYR A 65 21.40 -1.28 2.35
CA TYR A 65 20.37 -1.02 3.35
C TYR A 65 19.31 -2.13 3.33
N ASP A 66 18.60 -2.26 4.45
CA ASP A 66 17.35 -3.01 4.56
C ASP A 66 16.15 -2.07 4.40
N VAL A 67 15.08 -2.60 3.82
CA VAL A 67 13.77 -1.93 3.72
C VAL A 67 12.82 -2.64 4.68
N ASP A 68 12.36 -1.90 5.69
CA ASP A 68 11.39 -2.36 6.68
C ASP A 68 10.13 -1.49 6.59
N VAL A 69 9.00 -2.11 6.27
CA VAL A 69 7.72 -1.44 6.03
C VAL A 69 6.73 -1.85 7.10
N ASP A 70 6.34 -0.87 7.91
CA ASP A 70 5.27 -1.02 8.89
C ASP A 70 3.94 -0.48 8.33
N ASP A 71 2.89 -0.53 9.15
CA ASP A 71 1.55 -0.08 8.79
C ASP A 71 1.47 1.39 8.34
N ASN A 72 2.39 2.23 8.82
CA ASN A 72 2.41 3.68 8.56
C ASN A 72 3.81 4.25 8.32
N SER A 73 4.81 3.41 8.06
CA SER A 73 6.16 3.91 7.78
C SER A 73 6.98 2.99 6.90
N ILE A 74 7.97 3.56 6.23
CA ILE A 74 9.01 2.84 5.50
C ILE A 74 10.35 3.28 6.10
N THR A 75 11.17 2.32 6.50
CA THR A 75 12.51 2.56 7.06
C THR A 75 13.55 1.97 6.12
N PHE A 76 14.56 2.77 5.79
CA PHE A 76 15.78 2.36 5.11
C PHE A 76 16.91 2.38 6.16
N ASP A 77 17.36 1.20 6.57
CA ASP A 77 18.38 1.02 7.60
C ASP A 77 19.71 0.59 6.95
N TYR A 78 20.72 1.47 7.01
CA TYR A 78 21.96 1.29 6.26
C TYR A 78 22.97 0.38 6.98
N LYS A 79 23.71 -0.40 6.19
CA LYS A 79 24.52 -1.53 6.70
C LYS A 79 26.01 -1.41 6.42
N ILE A 80 26.44 -0.37 5.71
CA ILE A 80 27.84 -0.12 5.36
C ILE A 80 28.12 1.38 5.30
N ALA A 81 29.40 1.77 5.43
CA ALA A 81 29.85 3.14 5.20
C ALA A 81 30.33 3.40 3.77
N THR A 82 29.68 4.33 3.06
CA THR A 82 30.10 4.83 1.73
C THR A 82 29.30 6.08 1.31
N THR A 83 29.43 6.49 0.05
CA THR A 83 28.71 7.61 -0.57
C THR A 83 28.07 7.15 -1.88
N TRP A 84 26.81 7.52 -2.10
CA TRP A 84 26.12 7.21 -3.35
C TRP A 84 26.71 7.98 -4.54
N SER A 85 27.01 7.27 -5.62
CA SER A 85 27.57 7.87 -6.83
C SER A 85 26.61 8.85 -7.52
N THR A 86 27.17 9.81 -8.25
CA THR A 86 26.42 10.64 -9.19
C THR A 86 25.90 9.83 -10.37
N SER A 87 24.74 10.19 -10.90
CA SER A 87 24.07 9.55 -12.02
C SER A 87 23.32 10.58 -12.87
N ALA A 88 22.99 10.23 -14.11
CA ALA A 88 21.95 10.93 -14.85
C ALA A 88 20.57 10.67 -14.21
N LEU A 89 19.54 11.45 -14.60
CA LEU A 89 18.17 11.19 -14.18
C LEU A 89 17.77 9.78 -14.64
N SER A 90 17.46 8.91 -13.68
CA SER A 90 17.19 7.49 -13.90
C SER A 90 15.69 7.17 -13.83
N LEU A 91 14.94 7.91 -13.02
CA LEU A 91 13.48 7.92 -13.02
C LEU A 91 12.96 9.32 -12.67
N ALA A 92 12.14 9.89 -13.53
CA ALA A 92 11.49 11.17 -13.28
C ALA A 92 10.40 11.04 -12.19
N PRO A 93 10.18 12.07 -11.34
CA PRO A 93 10.82 13.38 -11.41
C PRO A 93 12.15 13.51 -10.66
N THR A 94 12.45 12.62 -9.71
CA THR A 94 13.46 12.93 -8.68
C THR A 94 14.65 11.98 -8.64
N ILE A 95 14.55 10.74 -9.13
CA ILE A 95 15.60 9.75 -8.92
C ILE A 95 16.71 9.90 -9.95
N TYR A 96 17.86 10.39 -9.49
CA TYR A 96 19.12 10.26 -10.20
C TYR A 96 19.82 8.96 -9.79
N ASN A 97 19.90 8.70 -8.48
CA ASN A 97 20.42 7.46 -7.91
C ASN A 97 19.64 7.09 -6.64
N GLY A 98 18.77 6.09 -6.69
CA GLY A 98 17.96 5.70 -5.53
C GLY A 98 16.83 4.73 -5.83
N THR A 99 15.81 4.70 -4.99
CA THR A 99 14.74 3.69 -5.01
C THR A 99 13.37 4.31 -5.33
N ALA A 100 12.56 3.57 -6.09
CA ALA A 100 11.12 3.79 -6.14
C ALA A 100 10.38 2.61 -5.48
N VAL A 101 9.64 2.92 -4.42
CA VAL A 101 8.73 1.97 -3.76
C VAL A 101 7.32 2.15 -4.32
N ARG A 102 6.76 1.09 -4.89
CA ARG A 102 5.50 1.10 -5.65
C ARG A 102 4.44 0.27 -4.96
N MET A 103 3.23 0.79 -4.86
CA MET A 103 2.05 0.01 -4.46
C MET A 103 1.64 -0.92 -5.61
N VAL A 104 1.74 -2.24 -5.38
CA VAL A 104 1.33 -3.26 -6.35
C VAL A 104 -0.12 -3.67 -6.08
N SER A 105 -0.49 -3.84 -4.81
CA SER A 105 -1.85 -4.09 -4.35
C SER A 105 -2.00 -3.61 -2.92
N GLY A 106 -2.95 -2.71 -2.66
CA GLY A 106 -3.15 -2.10 -1.35
C GLY A 106 -3.77 -0.72 -1.47
N PRO A 107 -3.93 0.00 -0.34
CA PRO A 107 -4.50 1.34 -0.34
C PRO A 107 -3.57 2.34 -1.04
N ALA A 108 -4.14 3.39 -1.62
CA ALA A 108 -3.35 4.48 -2.18
C ALA A 108 -2.68 5.31 -1.08
N PHE A 109 -1.47 5.79 -1.34
CA PHE A 109 -0.79 6.76 -0.48
C PHE A 109 -1.53 8.10 -0.53
N THR A 110 -1.73 8.72 0.63
CA THR A 110 -2.36 10.04 0.74
C THR A 110 -1.45 11.10 1.32
N ASN A 111 -0.39 10.70 2.01
CA ASN A 111 0.64 11.59 2.49
C ASN A 111 1.94 10.80 2.68
N VAL A 112 3.07 11.42 2.37
CA VAL A 112 4.40 10.89 2.69
C VAL A 112 5.27 12.04 3.18
N THR A 113 5.84 11.88 4.37
CA THR A 113 6.72 12.89 4.99
C THR A 113 7.97 12.24 5.57
N ILE A 114 9.03 13.03 5.76
CA ILE A 114 10.27 12.55 6.38
C ILE A 114 10.06 12.51 7.89
N ASP A 115 10.34 11.37 8.51
CA ASP A 115 10.27 11.20 9.95
C ASP A 115 11.48 11.83 10.66
N GLY A 116 11.25 12.36 11.87
CA GLY A 116 12.29 13.01 12.68
C GLY A 116 13.40 12.08 13.17
N ALA A 117 13.23 10.76 13.09
CA ALA A 117 14.28 9.77 13.33
C ALA A 117 15.30 9.67 12.18
N THR A 118 15.02 10.27 11.01
CA THR A 118 15.97 10.30 9.90
C THR A 118 17.23 11.09 10.28
N ASN A 119 18.40 10.48 10.10
CA ASN A 119 19.69 11.08 10.45
C ASN A 119 20.67 11.23 9.27
N MET A 120 20.29 10.81 8.05
CA MET A 120 21.13 10.97 6.87
C MET A 120 21.35 12.46 6.54
N VAL A 121 22.60 12.92 6.68
CA VAL A 121 22.97 14.32 6.43
C VAL A 121 22.73 14.69 4.96
N GLY A 122 21.96 15.75 4.73
CA GLY A 122 21.64 16.25 3.40
C GLY A 122 20.43 15.58 2.74
N PHE A 123 19.78 14.64 3.42
CA PHE A 123 18.47 14.14 3.01
C PHE A 123 17.38 15.14 3.42
N ASP A 124 16.60 15.59 2.44
CA ASP A 124 15.50 16.54 2.65
C ASP A 124 14.38 16.31 1.63
N ALA A 125 13.30 17.11 1.73
CA ALA A 125 12.11 16.96 0.92
C ALA A 125 12.35 17.15 -0.60
N SER A 126 13.46 17.75 -1.03
CA SER A 126 13.79 17.88 -2.47
C SER A 126 14.20 16.54 -3.10
N ARG A 127 14.53 15.54 -2.28
CA ARG A 127 14.93 14.19 -2.67
C ARG A 127 13.81 13.17 -2.54
N LEU A 128 12.60 13.63 -2.21
CA LEU A 128 11.42 12.82 -2.01
C LEU A 128 10.32 13.31 -2.97
N SER A 129 9.78 12.39 -3.77
CA SER A 129 8.60 12.64 -4.59
C SER A 129 7.64 11.48 -4.43
N TRP A 130 6.34 11.74 -4.40
CA TRP A 130 5.36 10.66 -4.29
C TRP A 130 4.04 11.01 -4.97
N ASN A 131 3.27 9.97 -5.26
CA ASN A 131 1.88 10.04 -5.69
C ASN A 131 1.09 8.89 -5.05
N GLY A 132 -0.16 8.67 -5.45
CA GLY A 132 -1.02 7.65 -4.84
C GLY A 132 -0.51 6.20 -4.91
N SER A 133 0.48 5.88 -5.73
CA SER A 133 0.98 4.50 -5.91
C SER A 133 2.50 4.38 -5.93
N GLU A 134 3.25 5.46 -5.78
CA GLU A 134 4.71 5.43 -5.89
C GLU A 134 5.35 6.47 -4.96
N ILE A 135 6.43 6.06 -4.30
CA ILE A 135 7.32 6.90 -3.50
C ILE A 135 8.70 6.78 -4.11
N GLN A 136 9.28 7.90 -4.51
CA GLN A 136 10.61 8.02 -5.09
C GLN A 136 11.55 8.68 -4.09
N VAL A 137 12.71 8.06 -3.87
CA VAL A 137 13.73 8.55 -2.96
C VAL A 137 15.07 8.62 -3.67
N ASP A 138 15.68 9.81 -3.71
CA ASP A 138 16.97 10.05 -4.34
C ASP A 138 18.10 10.16 -3.31
N TRP A 139 19.04 9.23 -3.41
CA TRP A 139 20.20 9.17 -2.53
C TRP A 139 21.44 9.86 -3.10
N GLN A 140 21.37 10.41 -4.32
CA GLN A 140 22.54 10.87 -5.05
C GLN A 140 23.44 11.81 -4.25
N GLY A 141 24.71 11.43 -4.11
CA GLY A 141 25.74 12.22 -3.44
C GLY A 141 25.64 12.25 -1.92
N LEU A 142 24.69 11.54 -1.32
CA LEU A 142 24.58 11.41 0.13
C LEU A 142 25.56 10.35 0.64
N SER A 143 26.21 10.68 1.74
CA SER A 143 27.06 9.75 2.48
C SER A 143 26.27 9.14 3.63
N PHE A 144 26.62 7.91 3.98
CA PHE A 144 25.96 7.12 5.01
C PHE A 144 26.94 6.12 5.62
N ASP A 145 26.56 5.58 6.76
CA ASP A 145 27.26 4.57 7.54
C ASP A 145 26.27 3.57 8.14
N GLU A 146 26.78 2.62 8.91
CA GLU A 146 26.01 1.58 9.60
C GLU A 146 25.04 2.11 10.67
N ASP A 147 25.16 3.39 11.06
CA ASP A 147 24.26 4.05 12.01
C ASP A 147 23.21 4.92 11.30
N THR A 148 23.24 4.97 9.95
CA THR A 148 22.38 5.83 9.16
C THR A 148 21.01 5.21 8.93
N ILE A 149 19.96 5.98 9.24
CA ILE A 149 18.56 5.62 9.07
C ILE A 149 17.86 6.73 8.28
N VAL A 150 17.09 6.32 7.27
CA VAL A 150 16.09 7.18 6.62
C VAL A 150 14.72 6.58 6.84
N LYS A 151 13.84 7.32 7.51
CA LYS A 151 12.49 6.88 7.82
C LYS A 151 11.46 7.83 7.23
N LEU A 152 10.46 7.26 6.57
CA LEU A 152 9.34 7.97 5.97
C LEU A 152 8.06 7.62 6.72
N ASN A 153 7.28 8.64 7.09
CA ASN A 153 5.90 8.46 7.56
C ASN A 153 4.97 8.39 6.36
N VAL A 154 4.11 7.38 6.33
CA VAL A 154 3.18 7.10 5.23
C VAL A 154 1.75 7.01 5.75
N GLU A 155 0.88 7.84 5.17
CA GLU A 155 -0.56 7.74 5.37
C GLU A 155 -1.19 7.08 4.14
N SER A 156 -2.14 6.18 4.38
CA SER A 156 -2.92 5.55 3.32
C SER A 156 -4.39 5.50 3.71
N VAL A 157 -5.28 5.54 2.70
CA VAL A 157 -6.73 5.50 2.92
C VAL A 157 -7.27 4.12 2.59
N PRO A 158 -8.00 3.46 3.50
CA PRO A 158 -8.64 2.19 3.21
C PRO A 158 -9.54 2.29 1.98
N GLU A 159 -9.55 1.27 1.13
CA GLU A 159 -10.52 1.19 0.05
C GLU A 159 -11.95 1.28 0.63
N PRO A 160 -12.85 2.11 0.06
CA PRO A 160 -14.19 2.27 0.61
C PRO A 160 -14.93 0.94 0.66
N ALA A 161 -15.42 0.57 1.86
CA ALA A 161 -16.30 -0.59 2.09
C ALA A 161 -17.55 -0.61 1.19
N SER A 162 -17.85 0.52 0.54
CA SER A 162 -18.84 0.70 -0.53
C SER A 162 -18.74 -0.36 -1.63
N MET A 163 -17.54 -0.80 -2.02
CA MET A 163 -17.38 -1.84 -3.05
C MET A 163 -17.91 -3.20 -2.59
N SER A 164 -17.68 -3.58 -1.34
CA SER A 164 -18.19 -4.81 -0.75
C SER A 164 -19.71 -4.79 -0.63
N VAL A 165 -20.30 -3.63 -0.30
CA VAL A 165 -21.76 -3.43 -0.25
C VAL A 165 -22.38 -3.48 -1.65
N LEU A 166 -21.71 -2.94 -2.67
CA LEU A 166 -22.21 -2.98 -4.05
C LEU A 166 -22.24 -4.41 -4.61
N LEU A 167 -21.18 -5.19 -4.39
CA LEU A 167 -21.08 -6.60 -4.79
C LEU A 167 -22.09 -7.47 -4.02
N GLY A 168 -22.21 -7.27 -2.70
CA GLY A 168 -23.21 -7.96 -1.88
C GLY A 168 -24.65 -7.63 -2.30
N GLY A 169 -24.93 -6.35 -2.57
CA GLY A 169 -26.23 -5.88 -3.04
C GLY A 169 -26.63 -6.44 -4.41
N ALA A 170 -25.69 -6.52 -5.35
CA ALA A 170 -25.93 -7.07 -6.68
C ALA A 170 -26.29 -8.57 -6.63
N LEU A 171 -25.62 -9.36 -5.79
CA LEU A 171 -25.92 -10.79 -5.61
C LEU A 171 -27.32 -11.03 -5.02
N VAL A 172 -27.74 -10.22 -4.05
CA VAL A 172 -29.09 -10.28 -3.48
C VAL A 172 -30.14 -9.86 -4.51
N ALA A 173 -29.86 -8.82 -5.31
CA ALA A 173 -30.76 -8.36 -6.35
C ALA A 173 -30.93 -9.38 -7.50
N MET A 174 -29.85 -10.05 -7.92
CA MET A 174 -29.92 -11.10 -8.95
C MET A 174 -30.70 -12.32 -8.46
N ARG A 175 -30.52 -12.76 -7.21
CA ARG A 175 -31.30 -13.88 -6.64
C ARG A 175 -32.81 -13.61 -6.58
N ARG A 176 -33.23 -12.34 -6.48
CA ARG A 176 -34.65 -11.96 -6.54
C ARG A 176 -35.23 -12.01 -7.95
N LYS A 177 -34.40 -11.88 -9.00
CA LYS A 177 -34.85 -11.85 -10.39
C LYS A 177 -35.13 -13.25 -10.97
N PHE A 178 -34.47 -14.29 -10.46
CA PHE A 178 -34.65 -15.69 -10.89
C PHE A 178 -35.80 -16.44 -10.17
N LYS A 179 -36.53 -15.79 -9.27
CA LYS A 179 -37.70 -16.35 -8.57
C LYS A 179 -39.05 -15.84 -9.09
N LYS A 180 -39.10 -15.27 -10.30
CA LYS A 180 -40.36 -14.93 -10.98
C LYS A 180 -40.70 -15.97 -12.02
#